data_AF-A0A067E2I6-F1
#
_entry.id   AF-A0A067E2I6-F1
#
_cell.length_a   1.000
_cell.length_b   1.000
_cell.length_c   1.000
_cell.angle_alpha   90.00
_cell.angle_beta   90.00
_cell.angle_gamma   90.00
#
_symmetry.space_group_name_H-M   'P 1'
#
loop_
_entity.id
_entity.type
_entity.pdbx_description
1 polymer ?
#
loop_
_entity_poly.entity_id
_entity_poly.type
_entity_poly.pdbx_seq_one_letter_code
_entity_poly.pdbx_strand_id
1 'polypeptide(L)'
;LERGESISPSLLKAIEDSRISIIVLSRNYTSSTWCLDEVVYILECKHTNDQPMVYLIFYDVEPTMLRKQTRHFQEALAKHEEFFRQIWKR
;
A
#
# COMPACT_ATOMS: atom_id res chain seq x y z
N LEU A 1 -6.55 4.11 -13.18
CA LEU A 1 -6.78 4.77 -11.88
C LEU A 1 -6.24 6.18 -12.01
N GLU A 2 -7.11 7.17 -11.95
CA GLU A 2 -6.66 8.57 -11.93
C GLU A 2 -5.90 8.79 -10.63
N ARG A 3 -4.65 9.27 -10.74
CA ARG A 3 -3.87 9.69 -9.57
C ARG A 3 -4.42 11.05 -9.15
N GLY A 4 -5.25 11.13 -8.13
CA GLY A 4 -5.73 12.43 -7.66
C GLY A 4 -6.68 12.40 -6.47
N GLU A 5 -7.54 11.39 -6.43
CA GLU A 5 -8.72 11.43 -5.58
C GLU A 5 -8.62 10.42 -4.44
N SER A 6 -9.26 10.75 -3.31
CA SER A 6 -9.57 9.82 -2.21
C SER A 6 -9.87 8.43 -2.76
N ILE A 7 -9.42 7.36 -2.07
CA ILE A 7 -9.77 5.99 -2.46
C ILE A 7 -11.28 5.93 -2.66
N SER A 8 -11.68 5.72 -3.90
CA SER A 8 -13.09 5.81 -4.26
C SER A 8 -13.86 4.73 -3.48
N PRO A 9 -15.07 5.02 -2.98
CA PRO A 9 -15.89 4.01 -2.31
C PRO A 9 -16.13 2.78 -3.18
N SER A 10 -16.17 2.95 -4.51
CA SER A 10 -16.27 1.84 -5.47
C SER A 10 -15.01 0.96 -5.49
N LEU A 11 -13.82 1.52 -5.33
CA LEU A 11 -12.57 0.77 -5.21
C LEU A 11 -12.51 0.00 -3.89
N LEU A 12 -12.88 0.62 -2.78
CA LEU A 12 -12.97 -0.06 -1.48
C LEU A 12 -13.95 -1.24 -1.57
N LYS A 13 -15.13 -1.01 -2.14
CA LYS A 13 -16.11 -2.08 -2.32
C LYS A 13 -15.62 -3.20 -3.23
N ALA A 14 -14.93 -2.86 -4.32
CA ALA A 14 -14.31 -3.86 -5.19
C ALA A 14 -13.24 -4.67 -4.47
N ILE A 15 -12.47 -4.05 -3.57
CA ILE A 15 -11.52 -4.76 -2.71
C ILE A 15 -12.27 -5.71 -1.79
N GLU A 16 -13.33 -5.28 -1.09
CA GLU A 16 -14.17 -6.10 -0.18
C GLU A 16 -14.88 -7.28 -0.85
N ASP A 17 -15.27 -7.13 -2.12
CA ASP A 17 -15.96 -8.20 -2.85
C ASP A 17 -14.98 -9.13 -3.60
N SER A 18 -13.69 -8.79 -3.61
CA SER A 18 -12.67 -9.54 -4.36
C SER A 18 -12.33 -10.88 -3.70
N ARG A 19 -12.10 -11.88 -4.56
CA ARG A 19 -11.73 -13.27 -4.20
C ARG A 19 -10.24 -13.60 -4.33
N ILE A 20 -9.40 -12.69 -4.80
CA ILE A 20 -7.93 -12.72 -4.75
C ILE A 20 -7.47 -11.26 -4.86
N SER A 21 -6.41 -10.89 -4.14
CA SER A 21 -5.76 -9.59 -4.29
C SER A 21 -4.31 -9.77 -4.75
N ILE A 22 -3.93 -9.10 -5.84
CA ILE A 22 -2.56 -9.13 -6.38
C ILE A 22 -1.94 -7.75 -6.22
N ILE A 23 -0.92 -7.65 -5.37
CA ILE A 23 -0.22 -6.40 -5.09
C ILE A 23 1.10 -6.42 -5.87
N VAL A 24 1.26 -5.48 -6.80
CA VAL A 24 2.49 -5.33 -7.59
C VAL A 24 3.39 -4.29 -6.92
N LEU A 25 4.36 -4.78 -6.16
CA LEU A 25 5.36 -3.97 -5.48
C LEU A 25 6.45 -3.58 -6.47
N SER A 26 6.59 -2.30 -6.74
CA SER A 26 7.62 -1.72 -7.62
C SER A 26 8.49 -0.72 -6.85
N ARG A 27 9.59 -0.25 -7.46
CA ARG A 27 10.50 0.71 -6.82
C ARG A 27 9.82 1.98 -6.31
N ASN A 28 8.76 2.41 -6.99
CA ASN A 28 8.04 3.63 -6.67
C ASN A 28 6.75 3.37 -5.88
N TYR A 29 6.50 2.13 -5.44
CA TYR A 29 5.28 1.78 -4.73
C TYR A 29 5.09 2.60 -3.45
N THR A 30 6.16 2.77 -2.68
CA THR A 30 6.19 3.59 -1.46
C THR A 30 6.26 5.08 -1.70
N SER A 31 6.28 5.56 -2.95
CA SER A 31 6.29 7.00 -3.22
C SER A 31 4.88 7.61 -3.17
N SER A 32 3.85 6.78 -3.19
CA SER A 32 2.45 7.20 -3.13
C SER A 32 1.85 6.75 -1.81
N THR A 33 1.37 7.70 -1.01
CA THR A 33 0.60 7.39 0.20
C THR A 33 -0.62 6.54 -0.12
N TRP A 34 -1.27 6.75 -1.26
CA TRP A 34 -2.42 5.93 -1.66
C TRP A 34 -2.07 4.47 -1.93
N CYS A 35 -0.93 4.19 -2.55
CA CYS A 35 -0.50 2.79 -2.70
C CYS A 35 -0.29 2.13 -1.33
N LEU A 36 0.07 2.88 -0.29
CA LEU A 36 0.18 2.37 1.07
C LEU A 36 -1.20 2.17 1.71
N ASP A 37 -2.11 3.13 1.54
CA ASP A 37 -3.49 3.05 2.06
C ASP A 37 -4.27 1.88 1.44
N GLU A 38 -4.09 1.63 0.13
CA GLU A 38 -4.66 0.46 -0.56
C GLU A 38 -4.19 -0.86 0.06
N VAL A 39 -2.90 -0.99 0.39
CA VAL A 39 -2.36 -2.22 1.01
C VAL A 39 -2.89 -2.39 2.41
N VAL A 40 -2.98 -1.32 3.21
CA VAL A 40 -3.55 -1.37 4.55
C VAL A 40 -4.98 -1.89 4.47
N TYR A 41 -5.81 -1.32 3.60
CA TYR A 41 -7.21 -1.74 3.47
C TYR A 41 -7.35 -3.18 2.97
N ILE A 42 -6.55 -3.63 1.98
CA ILE A 42 -6.54 -5.03 1.54
C ILE A 42 -6.20 -5.99 2.72
N LEU A 43 -5.25 -5.61 3.56
CA LEU A 43 -4.87 -6.41 4.72
C LEU A 43 -5.96 -6.40 5.81
N GLU A 44 -6.62 -5.27 6.04
CA GLU A 44 -7.76 -5.18 6.96
C GLU A 44 -8.93 -6.07 6.51
N CYS A 45 -9.31 -6.02 5.23
CA CYS A 45 -10.40 -6.84 4.72
C CYS A 45 -10.07 -8.34 4.77
N LYS A 46 -8.81 -8.74 4.56
CA LYS A 46 -8.33 -10.12 4.77
C LYS A 46 -8.61 -10.62 6.20
N HIS A 47 -8.55 -9.74 7.20
CA HIS A 47 -8.76 -10.11 8.60
C HIS A 47 -10.25 -10.20 8.99
N THR A 48 -11.16 -9.55 8.26
CA THR A 48 -12.57 -9.40 8.67
C THR A 48 -13.57 -10.25 7.88
N ASN A 49 -13.29 -10.58 6.62
CA ASN A 49 -14.32 -11.06 5.68
C ASN A 49 -14.04 -12.44 5.05
N ASP A 50 -13.25 -13.32 5.70
CA ASP A 50 -12.76 -14.59 5.10
C ASP A 50 -12.12 -14.39 3.71
N GLN A 51 -11.61 -13.17 3.56
CA GLN A 51 -11.12 -12.60 2.33
C GLN A 51 -9.72 -13.12 1.98
N PRO A 52 -9.36 -13.06 0.72
CA PRO A 52 -8.79 -14.19 0.02
C PRO A 52 -7.28 -14.10 -0.08
N MET A 53 -6.69 -15.12 -0.68
CA MET A 53 -5.27 -15.19 -1.01
C MET A 53 -4.73 -13.86 -1.56
N VAL A 54 -3.78 -13.30 -0.82
CA VAL A 54 -3.02 -12.10 -1.21
C VAL A 54 -1.70 -12.56 -1.80
N TYR A 55 -1.44 -12.18 -3.05
CA TYR A 55 -0.18 -12.43 -3.73
C TYR A 55 0.60 -11.14 -3.90
N LEU A 56 1.90 -11.19 -3.56
CA LEU A 56 2.83 -10.10 -3.80
C LEU A 56 3.66 -10.42 -5.04
N ILE A 57 3.62 -9.54 -6.03
CA ILE A 57 4.52 -9.57 -7.19
C ILE A 57 5.59 -8.51 -6.95
N PHE A 58 6.84 -8.94 -6.91
CA PHE A 58 7.99 -8.06 -6.78
C PHE A 58 8.49 -7.68 -8.17
N TYR A 59 8.08 -6.51 -8.65
CA TYR A 59 8.47 -6.00 -9.96
C TYR A 59 9.71 -5.11 -9.82
N ASP A 60 10.86 -5.60 -10.28
CA ASP A 60 12.11 -4.84 -10.33
C ASP A 60 12.53 -4.30 -8.94
N VAL A 61 12.17 -5.05 -7.91
CA VAL A 61 12.53 -4.85 -6.51
C VAL A 61 12.92 -6.17 -5.87
N GLU A 62 13.90 -6.15 -4.98
CA GLU A 62 14.30 -7.35 -4.26
C GLU A 62 13.35 -7.59 -3.07
N PRO A 63 12.80 -8.81 -2.86
CA PRO A 63 11.85 -9.08 -1.78
C PRO A 63 12.39 -8.78 -0.38
N THR A 64 13.70 -8.93 -0.21
CA THR A 64 14.46 -8.61 1.00
C THR A 64 14.40 -7.12 1.34
N MET A 65 14.32 -6.25 0.33
CA MET A 65 14.27 -4.80 0.51
C MET A 65 12.98 -4.33 1.17
N LEU A 66 11.86 -5.00 0.87
CA LEU A 66 10.55 -4.77 1.48
C LEU A 66 10.46 -5.36 2.88
N ARG A 67 10.88 -6.62 3.06
CA ARG A 67 10.82 -7.29 4.37
C ARG A 67 11.74 -6.65 5.41
N LYS A 68 12.91 -6.14 5.00
CA LYS A 68 13.86 -5.47 5.89
C LYS A 68 13.76 -3.95 5.86
N GLN A 69 12.82 -3.39 5.09
CA GLN A 69 12.69 -1.95 4.85
C GLN A 69 14.05 -1.26 4.58
N THR A 70 14.84 -1.81 3.66
CA THR A 70 16.22 -1.33 3.43
C THR A 70 16.31 -0.35 2.26
N ARG A 71 17.24 0.61 2.35
CA ARG A 71 17.59 1.61 1.30
C ARG A 71 16.41 2.50 0.88
N HIS A 72 16.03 2.52 -0.40
CA HIS A 72 15.04 3.46 -0.96
C HIS A 72 13.64 3.35 -0.34
N PHE A 73 13.25 2.16 0.14
CA PHE A 73 11.99 1.99 0.87
C PHE A 73 12.02 2.73 2.22
N GLN A 74 13.15 2.70 2.91
CA GLN A 74 13.36 3.42 4.18
C GLN A 74 13.28 4.93 3.98
N GLU A 75 13.95 5.44 2.94
CA GLU A 75 13.95 6.88 2.63
C GLU A 75 12.56 7.39 2.25
N ALA A 76 11.81 6.63 1.44
CA ALA A 76 10.45 7.01 1.06
C ALA A 76 9.48 7.00 2.26
N LEU A 77 9.55 5.96 3.10
CA LEU A 77 8.74 5.88 4.32
C LEU A 77 9.10 6.98 5.33
N ALA A 78 10.39 7.28 5.52
CA ALA A 78 10.83 8.36 6.40
C ALA A 78 10.33 9.74 5.92
N LYS A 79 10.29 9.98 4.60
CA LYS A 79 9.69 11.20 4.04
C LYS A 79 8.19 11.30 4.34
N HIS A 80 7.46 10.18 4.22
CA HIS A 80 6.05 10.15 4.60
C HIS A 80 5.85 10.40 6.10
N GLU A 81 6.66 9.77 6.96
CA GLU A 81 6.57 9.95 8.41
C GLU A 81 6.85 11.41 8.84
N GLU A 82 7.84 12.06 8.22
CA GLU A 82 8.11 13.48 8.46
C GLU A 82 6.97 14.38 7.98
N PHE A 83 6.41 14.11 6.80
CA PHE A 83 5.23 14.84 6.30
C PHE A 83 4.04 14.71 7.25
N PHE A 84 3.73 13.50 7.71
CA PHE A 84 2.65 13.29 8.69
C PHE A 84 2.96 13.97 10.03
N ARG A 85 4.20 13.93 10.53
CA ARG A 85 4.58 14.66 11.75
C ARG A 85 4.38 16.17 11.63
N GLN A 86 4.62 16.75 10.45
CA GLN A 86 4.40 18.18 10.22
C GLN A 86 2.91 18.55 10.15
N ILE A 87 2.07 17.68 9.58
CA ILE A 87 0.62 17.87 9.56
C ILE A 87 0.02 17.83 10.97
N TRP A 88 0.43 16.87 11.81
CA TRP A 88 -0.15 16.66 13.15
C TRP A 88 0.47 17.53 14.26
N LYS A 89 1.48 18.35 13.94
CA LYS A 89 2.03 19.37 14.86
C LYS A 89 1.29 20.71 14.78
N ARG A 90 0.27 20.83 13.93
CA ARG A 90 -0.50 22.05 13.69
C ARG A 90 -1.91 21.92 14.27
#